data_AF-A0A381YC20-F1
#
_entry.id   AF-A0A381YC20-F1
#
_cell.length_a   1.000
_cell.length_b   1.000
_cell.length_c   1.000
_cell.angle_alpha   90.00
_cell.angle_beta   90.00
_cell.angle_gamma   90.00
#
_symmetry.space_group_name_H-M   'P 1'
#
loop_
_entity.id
_entity.type
_entity.pdbx_description
1 polymer ?
#
loop_
_entity_poly.entity_id
_entity_poly.type
_entity_poly.pdbx_seq_one_letter_code
_entity_poly.pdbx_strand_id
1 'polypeptide(L)'
;MKSVYDSVIARDPNQPEFHQAVEEVLDSLVPVVNAHPEYLPVVEAIVEAERIIQFRVPWYDDDGGLHINRGFRIQFNSAIGPYKGGLRFHPSVNQSILKF
;
A
#
# COMPACT_ATOMS: atom_id res chain seq x y z
N MET A 1 2.46 -5.93 17.89
CA MET A 1 1.79 -6.30 16.62
C MET A 1 0.34 -5.86 16.59
N LYS A 2 -0.55 -6.33 17.47
CA LYS A 2 -1.97 -5.90 17.48
C LYS A 2 -2.17 -4.38 17.44
N SER A 3 -1.44 -3.62 18.26
CA SER A 3 -1.49 -2.16 18.27
C SER A 3 -1.13 -1.54 16.90
N VAL A 4 -0.16 -2.11 16.19
CA VAL A 4 0.26 -1.67 14.86
C VAL A 4 -0.86 -1.93 13.86
N TYR A 5 -1.44 -3.14 13.87
CA TYR A 5 -2.56 -3.50 13.02
C TYR A 5 -3.78 -2.60 13.26
N ASP A 6 -4.17 -2.40 14.52
CA ASP A 6 -5.28 -1.52 14.88
C ASP A 6 -5.07 -0.09 14.36
N SER A 7 -3.82 0.40 14.38
CA SER A 7 -3.47 1.73 13.83
C SER A 7 -3.64 1.80 12.31
N VAL A 8 -3.35 0.71 11.60
CA VAL A 8 -3.54 0.59 10.15
C VAL A 8 -5.03 0.58 9.81
N ILE A 9 -5.83 -0.21 10.53
CA ILE A 9 -7.30 -0.24 10.35
C ILE A 9 -7.91 1.13 10.60
N ALA A 10 -7.47 1.83 11.65
CA ALA A 10 -7.99 3.16 11.98
C ALA A 10 -7.68 4.20 10.89
N ARG A 11 -6.50 4.12 10.25
CA ARG A 11 -6.08 5.04 9.20
C ARG A 11 -6.74 4.75 7.86
N ASP A 12 -6.88 3.47 7.52
CA ASP A 12 -7.32 3.00 6.21
C ASP A 12 -8.53 2.05 6.31
N PRO A 13 -9.67 2.44 6.93
CA PRO A 13 -10.71 1.50 7.34
C PRO A 13 -11.39 0.69 6.22
N ASN A 14 -11.29 1.15 4.97
CA ASN A 14 -11.95 0.52 3.82
C ASN A 14 -10.95 -0.08 2.81
N GLN A 15 -9.84 -0.63 3.30
CA GLN A 15 -8.80 -1.25 2.47
C GLN A 15 -8.59 -2.73 2.83
N PRO A 16 -9.59 -3.60 2.61
CA PRO A 16 -9.56 -4.98 3.10
C PRO A 16 -8.41 -5.80 2.50
N GLU A 17 -8.07 -5.61 1.23
CA GLU A 17 -6.93 -6.28 0.61
C GLU A 17 -5.63 -5.88 1.33
N PHE A 18 -5.44 -4.58 1.57
CA PHE A 18 -4.26 -4.10 2.29
C PHE A 18 -4.21 -4.64 3.74
N HIS A 19 -5.34 -4.67 4.44
CA HIS A 19 -5.43 -5.20 5.80
C HIS A 19 -4.99 -6.64 5.87
N GLN A 20 -5.43 -7.47 4.93
CA GLN A 20 -5.05 -8.87 4.85
C GLN A 20 -3.53 -9.04 4.73
N ALA A 21 -2.88 -8.33 3.78
CA ALA A 21 -1.42 -8.43 3.64
C ALA A 21 -0.67 -7.98 4.90
N VAL A 22 -1.12 -6.89 5.53
CA VAL A 22 -0.48 -6.41 6.75
C VAL A 22 -0.60 -7.44 7.87
N GLU A 23 -1.77 -8.03 8.08
CA GLU A 23 -2.00 -9.06 9.10
C GLU A 23 -1.08 -10.27 8.90
N GLU A 24 -1.04 -10.82 7.67
CA GLU A 24 -0.21 -11.98 7.33
C GLU A 24 1.29 -11.73 7.57
N VAL A 25 1.77 -10.53 7.23
CA VAL A 25 3.19 -10.15 7.45
C VAL A 25 3.47 -9.89 8.92
N LEU A 26 2.58 -9.19 9.65
CA LEU A 26 2.79 -8.89 11.07
C LEU A 26 2.85 -10.17 11.92
N ASP A 27 2.00 -11.16 11.62
CA ASP A 27 2.02 -12.46 12.30
C ASP A 27 3.36 -13.18 12.08
N SER A 28 3.88 -13.13 10.87
CA SER A 28 5.17 -13.73 10.51
C SER A 28 6.36 -13.05 11.21
N LEU A 29 6.23 -11.77 11.57
CA LEU A 29 7.28 -10.98 12.23
C LEU A 29 7.27 -11.11 13.77
N VAL A 30 6.27 -11.74 14.38
CA VAL A 30 6.18 -11.89 15.85
C VAL A 30 7.45 -12.51 16.46
N PRO A 31 8.03 -13.62 15.94
CA PRO A 31 9.21 -14.23 16.56
C PRO A 31 10.43 -13.31 16.56
N VAL A 32 10.66 -12.59 15.46
CA VAL A 32 11.84 -11.70 15.34
C VAL A 32 11.69 -10.44 16.21
N VAL A 33 10.49 -9.87 16.31
CA VAL A 33 10.26 -8.71 17.19
C VAL A 33 10.32 -9.10 18.67
N ASN A 34 9.91 -10.32 19.03
CA ASN A 34 10.09 -10.81 20.40
C ASN A 34 11.57 -10.99 20.76
N ALA A 35 12.39 -11.44 19.81
CA ALA A 35 13.84 -11.56 19.98
C ALA A 35 14.56 -10.20 19.94
N HIS A 36 14.02 -9.25 19.18
CA HIS A 36 14.57 -7.91 18.94
C HIS A 36 13.48 -6.83 19.08
N PRO A 37 13.10 -6.45 20.32
CA PRO A 37 12.05 -5.46 20.55
C PRO A 37 12.33 -4.09 19.93
N GLU A 38 13.60 -3.75 19.71
CA GLU A 38 14.06 -2.54 19.03
C GLU A 38 13.55 -2.39 17.60
N TYR A 39 13.07 -3.46 16.96
CA TYR A 39 12.48 -3.39 15.62
C TYR A 39 11.02 -2.97 15.60
N LEU A 40 10.33 -2.89 16.75
CA LEU A 40 8.92 -2.50 16.78
C LEU A 40 8.64 -1.14 16.08
N PRO A 41 9.43 -0.07 16.29
CA PRO A 41 9.25 1.19 15.56
C PRO A 41 9.48 1.06 14.06
N VAL A 42 10.35 0.12 13.63
CA VAL A 42 10.57 -0.16 12.20
C VAL A 42 9.30 -0.77 11.60
N VAL A 43 8.70 -1.73 12.29
CA VAL A 43 7.44 -2.36 11.86
C VAL A 43 6.32 -1.32 11.75
N GLU A 44 6.23 -0.39 12.69
CA GLU A 44 5.26 0.73 12.64
C GLU A 44 5.48 1.65 11.43
N ALA A 45 6.73 1.90 11.06
CA ALA A 45 7.05 2.74 9.91
C ALA A 45 6.77 2.05 8.57
N ILE A 46 7.12 0.77 8.42
CA ILE A 46 7.04 0.07 7.12
C ILE A 46 5.62 -0.29 6.69
N VAL A 47 4.62 -0.20 7.57
CA VAL A 47 3.20 -0.38 7.21
C VAL A 47 2.59 0.89 6.63
N GLU A 48 3.29 2.01 6.64
CA GLU A 48 2.85 3.26 6.00
C GLU A 48 3.72 3.55 4.77
N ALA A 49 3.07 3.82 3.63
CA ALA A 49 3.80 4.15 2.42
C ALA A 49 4.49 5.52 2.55
N GLU A 50 5.77 5.62 2.17
CA GLU A 50 6.51 6.90 2.17
C GLU A 50 5.81 7.97 1.32
N ARG A 51 5.17 7.57 0.21
CA ARG A 51 4.39 8.50 -0.62
C ARG A 51 3.32 7.77 -1.43
N ILE A 52 2.14 8.39 -1.49
CA ILE A 52 1.05 7.98 -2.37
C ILE A 52 0.72 9.14 -3.30
N ILE A 53 0.76 8.89 -4.61
CA ILE A 53 0.35 9.86 -5.63
C ILE A 53 -0.89 9.32 -6.32
N GLN A 54 -2.02 10.01 -6.19
CA GLN A 54 -3.26 9.75 -6.92
C GLN A 54 -3.49 10.89 -7.92
N PHE A 55 -3.77 10.55 -9.17
CA PHE A 55 -3.90 11.54 -10.24
C PHE A 55 -4.96 11.14 -11.27
N ARG A 56 -5.45 12.13 -12.01
CA ARG A 56 -6.39 11.94 -13.12
C ARG A 56 -5.63 11.68 -14.42
N VAL A 57 -6.10 10.74 -15.23
CA VAL A 57 -5.58 10.42 -16.57
C VAL A 57 -6.70 10.61 -17.60
N PRO A 58 -6.84 11.79 -18.21
CA PRO A 58 -7.76 12.02 -19.31
C PRO A 58 -7.18 11.54 -20.64
N TRP A 59 -8.01 10.93 -21.50
CA TRP A 59 -7.63 10.51 -22.84
C TRP A 59 -8.84 10.51 -23.78
N TYR A 60 -8.61 10.55 -25.09
CA TYR A 60 -9.64 10.43 -26.11
C TYR A 60 -9.54 9.07 -26.78
N ASP A 61 -10.68 8.42 -27.02
CA ASP A 61 -10.74 7.18 -27.80
C ASP A 61 -10.71 7.45 -29.31
N ASP A 62 -10.72 6.37 -30.11
CA ASP A 62 -10.68 6.43 -31.57
C ASP A 62 -11.95 7.08 -32.18
N ASP A 63 -13.05 7.13 -31.44
CA ASP A 63 -14.32 7.78 -31.83
C ASP A 63 -14.38 9.26 -31.38
N GLY A 64 -13.34 9.76 -30.71
CA GLY A 64 -13.26 11.14 -30.19
C GLY A 64 -13.98 11.35 -28.85
N GLY A 65 -14.39 10.28 -28.17
CA GLY A 65 -14.98 10.31 -26.83
C GLY A 65 -13.95 10.58 -25.74
N LEU A 66 -14.24 11.52 -24.83
CA LEU A 66 -13.39 11.81 -23.67
C LEU A 66 -13.60 10.77 -22.56
N HIS A 67 -12.52 10.11 -22.17
CA HIS A 67 -12.45 9.19 -21.03
C HIS A 67 -11.58 9.76 -19.92
N ILE A 68 -11.93 9.42 -18.68
CA ILE A 68 -11.18 9.82 -17.50
C ILE A 68 -10.99 8.61 -16.60
N ASN A 69 -9.73 8.23 -16.40
CA ASN A 69 -9.35 7.19 -15.45
C ASN A 69 -8.58 7.78 -14.27
N ARG A 70 -8.53 7.02 -13.17
CA ARG A 70 -7.72 7.33 -12.01
C ARG A 70 -6.42 6.53 -12.07
N GLY A 71 -5.30 7.24 -12.00
CA GLY A 71 -3.96 6.67 -11.89
C GLY A 71 -3.44 6.74 -10.46
N PHE A 72 -2.54 5.81 -10.13
CA PHE A 72 -1.89 5.72 -8.82
C PHE A 72 -0.41 5.42 -8.98
N ARG A 73 0.40 5.96 -8.06
CA ARG A 73 1.74 5.47 -7.79
C ARG A 73 1.97 5.40 -6.28
N ILE A 74 2.09 4.17 -5.78
CA ILE A 74 2.41 3.89 -4.37
C ILE A 74 3.92 3.68 -4.28
N GLN A 75 4.59 4.58 -3.57
CA GLN A 75 6.02 4.55 -3.30
C GLN A 75 6.17 4.09 -1.85
N PHE A 76 6.17 2.77 -1.64
CA PHE A 76 5.98 2.21 -0.30
C PHE A 76 7.21 2.39 0.58
N ASN A 77 8.38 1.93 0.14
CA ASN A 77 9.63 2.03 0.90
C ASN A 77 10.83 2.14 -0.04
N SER A 78 11.82 2.96 0.34
CA SER A 78 13.07 3.19 -0.40
C SER A 78 14.34 2.86 0.38
N ALA A 79 14.23 2.16 1.51
CA ALA A 79 15.37 1.90 2.40
C ALA A 79 16.52 1.13 1.72
N ILE A 80 16.24 0.31 0.71
CA ILE A 80 17.23 -0.50 -0.02
C ILE A 80 17.47 0.05 -1.46
N GLY A 81 16.91 1.21 -1.80
CA GLY A 81 17.12 1.87 -3.09
C GLY A 81 15.84 2.43 -3.72
N PRO A 82 15.88 2.74 -5.02
CA PRO A 82 14.74 3.35 -5.71
C PRO A 82 13.48 2.47 -5.69
N TYR A 83 12.30 3.09 -5.61
CA TYR A 83 11.02 2.38 -5.62
C TYR A 83 10.89 1.43 -6.80
N LYS A 84 10.67 0.15 -6.52
CA LYS A 84 10.49 -0.89 -7.54
C LYS A 84 9.10 -1.53 -7.42
N GLY A 85 8.41 -1.59 -8.55
CA GLY A 85 7.06 -2.15 -8.64
C GLY A 85 6.48 -1.90 -10.03
N GLY A 86 5.70 -2.86 -10.53
CA GLY A 86 5.06 -2.79 -11.84
C GLY A 86 3.94 -1.75 -11.91
N LEU A 87 3.26 -1.73 -13.05
CA LEU A 87 2.00 -1.00 -13.26
C LEU A 87 0.92 -2.01 -13.61
N ARG A 88 -0.29 -1.84 -13.08
CA ARG A 88 -1.44 -2.69 -13.36
C ARG A 88 -2.56 -1.85 -13.95
N PHE A 89 -3.00 -2.19 -15.15
CA PHE A 89 -4.19 -1.62 -15.78
C PHE A 89 -5.29 -2.67 -15.76
N HIS A 90 -6.22 -2.53 -14.83
CA HIS A 90 -7.37 -3.42 -14.72
C HIS A 90 -8.54 -2.67 -14.07
N PRO A 91 -9.80 -2.90 -14.47
CA PRO A 91 -10.95 -2.18 -13.92
C PRO A 91 -11.14 -2.31 -12.40
N SER A 92 -10.62 -3.39 -11.79
CA SER A 92 -10.70 -3.58 -10.33
C SER A 92 -9.67 -2.76 -9.54
N VAL A 93 -8.67 -2.16 -10.19
CA VAL A 93 -7.56 -1.48 -9.49
C VAL A 93 -8.07 -0.32 -8.64
N ASN A 94 -7.68 -0.34 -7.37
CA ASN A 94 -7.94 0.73 -6.41
C ASN A 94 -6.72 0.88 -5.47
N GLN A 95 -6.76 1.86 -4.56
CA GLN A 95 -5.63 2.11 -3.64
C GLN A 95 -5.34 0.93 -2.71
N SER A 96 -6.37 0.23 -2.22
CA SER A 96 -6.23 -0.95 -1.35
C SER A 96 -5.42 -2.05 -2.06
N ILE A 97 -5.83 -2.41 -3.28
CA ILE A 97 -5.18 -3.43 -4.11
C ILE A 97 -3.73 -3.06 -4.48
N LEU A 98 -3.40 -1.77 -4.56
CA LEU A 98 -2.04 -1.32 -4.88
C LEU A 98 -1.15 -1.14 -3.64
N LYS A 99 -1.72 -1.13 -2.44
CA LYS A 99 -0.99 -1.16 -1.17
C LYS A 99 -0.78 -2.61 -0.67
N PHE A 100 -1.72 -3.52 -0.97
CA PHE A 100 -1.59 -4.97 -0.83
C PHE A 100 -0.39 -5.50 -1.62
#